data_AF-A0A7Y6ZAK6-F1
#
_entry.id   AF-A0A7Y6ZAK6-F1
#
_cell.length_a   1.000
_cell.length_b   1.000
_cell.length_c   1.000
_cell.angle_alpha   90.00
_cell.angle_beta   90.00
_cell.angle_gamma   90.00
#
_symmetry.space_group_name_H-M   'P 1'
#
loop_
_entity.id
_entity.type
_entity.pdbx_description
1 polymer ?
#
loop_
_entity_poly.entity_id
_entity_poly.type
_entity_poly.pdbx_seq_one_letter_code
_entity_poly.pdbx_strand_id
1 'polypeptide(L)' 'MFDVLQDLDNGRRFTLWECWQSPKDLPTHIEYPHTKAALVRGMTRVLSQAKLTSVSSAIARNGPQI' A
#
# COMPACT_ATOMS: atom_id res chain seq x y z
N MET A 1 1.28 3.66 9.12
CA MET A 1 1.63 4.86 8.33
C MET A 1 0.85 4.79 7.04
N PHE A 2 0.28 5.90 6.59
CA PHE A 2 -0.52 5.97 5.37
C PHE A 2 -0.22 7.30 4.69
N ASP A 3 0.38 7.24 3.51
CA ASP A 3 0.72 8.42 2.71
C ASP A 3 0.20 8.26 1.28
N VAL A 4 -0.20 9.38 0.68
CA VAL A 4 -0.60 9.47 -0.72
C VAL A 4 0.44 10.31 -1.45
N LEU A 5 1.20 9.69 -2.34
CA LEU A 5 2.26 10.34 -3.11
C LEU A 5 1.80 10.49 -4.56
N GLN A 6 1.98 11.66 -5.15
CA GLN A 6 1.71 11.88 -6.57
C GLN A 6 2.98 11.63 -7.40
N ASP A 7 2.83 10.97 -8.54
CA ASP A 7 3.90 10.78 -9.51
C ASP A 7 4.28 12.13 -10.16
N LEU A 8 5.56 12.47 -10.12
CA LEU A 8 6.08 13.74 -10.63
C LEU A 8 6.11 13.80 -12.16
N ASP A 9 6.29 12.65 -12.82
CA ASP A 9 6.31 12.54 -14.28
C ASP A 9 4.90 12.38 -14.85
N ASN A 10 3.95 11.91 -14.03
CA ASN A 10 2.56 11.77 -14.42
C ASN A 10 1.60 12.11 -13.28
N GLY A 11 1.15 13.37 -13.23
CA GLY A 11 0.21 13.86 -12.22
C GLY A 11 -1.17 13.16 -12.14
N ARG A 12 -1.47 12.20 -13.03
CA ARG A 12 -2.66 11.34 -12.95
C ARG A 12 -2.43 10.02 -12.24
N ARG A 13 -1.19 9.76 -11.79
CA ARG A 13 -0.82 8.55 -11.04
C ARG A 13 -0.49 8.94 -9.60
N PHE A 14 -0.88 8.04 -8.71
CA PHE A 14 -0.65 8.18 -7.28
C PHE A 14 -0.21 6.82 -6.73
N THR A 15 0.57 6.87 -5.67
CA THR A 15 1.01 5.70 -4.91
C THR A 15 0.52 5.85 -3.48
N LEU A 16 -0.14 4.81 -2.97
CA LEU A 16 -0.42 4.67 -1.55
C LEU A 16 0.78 3.96 -0.91
N TRP A 17 1.41 4.61 0.06
CA TRP A 17 2.45 3.99 0.87
C TRP A 17 1.87 3.61 2.23
N GLU A 18 1.62 2.32 2.40
CA GLU A 18 0.88 1.78 3.53
C GLU A 18 1.76 0.83 4.35
N CYS A 19 1.96 1.16 5.63
CA CYS A 19 2.64 0.29 6.58
C CYS A 19 1.65 -0.23 7.62
N TRP A 20 1.42 -1.54 7.56
CA TRP A 20 0.54 -2.30 8.44
C TRP A 20 1.33 -3.00 9.55
N GLN A 21 0.76 -3.11 10.74
CA GLN A 21 1.41 -3.78 11.88
C GLN A 21 1.28 -5.31 11.76
N SER A 22 0.20 -5.76 11.14
CA SER A 22 -0.15 -7.17 10.99
C SER A 22 -0.78 -7.44 9.62
N PRO A 23 -0.65 -8.66 9.08
CA PRO A 23 -1.35 -9.07 7.87
C PRO A 23 -2.89 -8.94 7.94
N LYS A 24 -3.48 -8.86 9.14
CA LYS A 24 -4.93 -8.71 9.33
C LYS A 24 -5.41 -7.27 9.14
N ASP A 25 -4.53 -6.28 9.28
CA ASP A 25 -4.93 -4.88 9.29
C ASP A 25 -5.41 -4.43 7.91
N LEU A 26 -4.79 -4.93 6.82
CA LEU A 26 -5.19 -4.59 5.46
C LEU A 26 -6.62 -5.07 5.14
N PRO A 27 -6.99 -6.35 5.36
CA PRO A 27 -8.39 -6.78 5.26
C PRO A 27 -9.33 -5.92 6.11
N THR A 28 -8.99 -5.62 7.36
CA THR A 28 -9.81 -4.78 8.23
C THR A 28 -9.97 -3.35 7.69
N HIS A 29 -8.90 -2.78 7.13
CA HIS A 29 -8.92 -1.44 6.55
C HIS A 29 -9.88 -1.32 5.36
N ILE A 30 -9.93 -2.35 4.50
CA ILE A 30 -10.84 -2.40 3.34
C ILE A 30 -12.30 -2.40 3.79
N GLU A 31 -12.59 -2.96 4.96
CA GLU A 31 -13.95 -3.03 5.49
C GLU A 31 -14.48 -1.73 6.09
N TYR A 32 -13.61 -0.74 6.35
CA TYR A 32 -14.04 0.52 6.95
C TYR A 32 -15.00 1.29 6.03
N PRO A 33 -16.04 1.96 6.60
CA PRO A 33 -17.02 2.71 5.82
C PRO A 33 -16.41 3.74 4.88
N HIS A 34 -15.35 4.44 5.31
CA HIS A 34 -14.67 5.45 4.49
C HIS A 34 -13.92 4.83 3.29
N THR A 35 -13.28 3.67 3.47
CA THR A 35 -12.58 2.97 2.40
C THR A 35 -13.58 2.47 1.35
N LYS A 36 -14.67 1.82 1.79
CA LYS A 36 -15.76 1.41 0.89
C LYS A 36 -16.37 2.59 0.14
N ALA A 37 -16.66 3.69 0.83
CA ALA A 37 -17.20 4.89 0.21
C ALA A 37 -16.25 5.48 -0.85
N ALA A 38 -14.94 5.44 -0.63
CA ALA A 38 -13.95 5.87 -1.61
C ALA A 38 -13.92 4.95 -2.85
N LEU A 39 -13.94 3.63 -2.64
CA LEU A 39 -13.92 2.63 -3.72
C LEU A 39 -15.16 2.73 -4.62
N VAL A 40 -16.34 2.92 -4.03
CA VAL A 40 -17.62 3.05 -4.76
C VAL A 40 -17.62 4.22 -5.74
N ARG A 41 -16.87 5.28 -5.47
CA ARG A 41 -16.78 6.44 -6.37
C ARG A 41 -16.09 6.12 -7.71
N GLY A 42 -15.34 5.03 -7.80
CA GLY A 42 -14.72 4.57 -9.06
C GLY A 42 -13.72 5.56 -9.67
N MET A 43 -13.15 6.47 -8.88
CA MET A 43 -12.27 7.55 -9.38
C MET A 43 -10.88 7.04 -9.78
N THR A 44 -10.47 5.89 -9.24
CA THR A 44 -9.13 5.34 -9.40
C THR A 44 -9.20 3.85 -9.73
N ARG A 45 -8.14 3.33 -10.35
CA ARG A 45 -7.93 1.89 -10.53
C ARG A 45 -6.52 1.51 -10.10
N VAL A 46 -6.35 0.31 -9.56
CA VAL A 46 -5.03 -0.21 -9.18
C VAL A 46 -4.29 -0.60 -10.46
N LEU A 47 -3.11 -0.01 -10.68
CA LEU A 47 -2.23 -0.37 -11.80
C LEU A 47 -1.23 -1.46 -11.40
N SER A 48 -0.73 -1.42 -10.17
CA SER A 48 0.19 -2.41 -9.61
C SER A 48 0.11 -2.39 -8.09
N GLN A 49 0.56 -3.47 -7.46
CA GLN A 49 0.68 -3.59 -6.00
C GLN A 49 1.90 -4.45 -5.66
N ALA A 50 2.58 -4.12 -4.56
CA ALA A 50 3.70 -4.90 -4.05
C ALA A 50 3.62 -4.99 -2.52
N LYS A 51 3.85 -6.20 -1.99
CA LYS A 51 3.95 -6.41 -0.55
C LYS A 51 5.41 -6.34 -0.13
N LEU A 52 5.76 -5.32 0.63
CA LEU A 52 7.14 -5.00 0.97
C LEU A 52 7.42 -5.16 2.47
N THR A 53 8.69 -5.26 2.83
CA THR A 53 9.18 -5.15 4.21
C THR A 53 10.50 -4.38 4.20
N SER A 54 10.99 -3.92 5.36
CA SER A 54 12.28 -3.26 5.40
C SER A 54 13.39 -4.21 4.96
N VAL A 55 14.43 -3.71 4.30
CA VAL A 55 15.56 -4.53 3.85
C VAL A 55 16.16 -5.32 5.01
N SER A 56 16.34 -4.69 6.18
CA SER A 56 16.79 -5.36 7.41
C SER A 56 15.88 -6.52 7.82
N SER A 57 14.55 -6.35 7.72
CA SER A 57 13.59 -7.42 8.02
C SER A 57 13.64 -8.54 6.98
N ALA A 58 13.85 -8.21 5.70
CA ALA A 58 13.99 -9.19 4.63
C ALA A 58 15.25 -10.04 4.83
N ILE A 59 16.38 -9.40 5.15
CA ILE A 59 17.64 -10.10 5.45
C ILE A 59 17.49 -11.01 6.67
N ALA A 60 16.85 -10.53 7.74
CA ALA A 60 16.62 -11.34 8.94
C ALA A 60 15.75 -12.58 8.67
N ARG A 61 14.83 -12.51 7.71
CA ARG A 61 13.94 -13.62 7.35
C ARG A 61 14.56 -14.59 6.35
N ASN A 62 15.26 -14.08 5.35
CA ASN A 62 15.63 -14.84 4.16
C ASN A 62 17.15 -15.02 4.00
N GLY A 63 17.96 -14.48 4.93
CA GLY A 63 19.40 -14.40 4.79
C GLY A 63 19.84 -13.24 3.88
N PRO A 64 21.15 -13.11 3.61
CA PRO A 64 21.70 -12.02 2.81
C PRO A 64 20.99 -11.88 1.46
N GLN A 65 20.49 -10.69 1.17
CA GLN A 65 19.98 -10.33 -0.15
C GLN A 65 21.17 -9.73 -0.91
N ILE A 66 21.60 -10.43 -1.97
CA ILE A 66 22.69 -10.03 -2.89
C ILE A 66 22.43 -8.69 -3.57
#